data_AF-A0A6A5TSU2-F1
#
_entry.id   AF-A0A6A5TSU2-F1
#
_cell.length_a   1.000
_cell.length_b   1.000
_cell.length_c   1.000
_cell.angle_alpha   90.00
_cell.angle_beta   90.00
_cell.angle_gamma   90.00
#
_symmetry.space_group_name_H-M   'P 1'
#
loop_
_entity.id
_entity.type
_entity.pdbx_description
1 polymer ?
#
loop_
_entity_poly.entity_id
_entity_poly.type
_entity_poly.pdbx_seq_one_letter_code
_entity_poly.pdbx_strand_id
1 'polypeptide(L)'
;MNAKTSNLQYFVFSFLSLLMLRYASSTYFSSPNQFVLDTCTSIDQPNPIASLYPNNATGTLNGTIAVLPISLKLARKLIPSQYGILEHAYRALLPSFPEGMYPAIVQAVHDHEVQAFGYKIDDFSRTGIEFPFVDLLGDGHTSFKWAPSLLMTAGHEIALKGAGDYGTNTFPASFEPGCDAYRAVPNSKKPGTTYFSASSLTGAESLTTLFASTTEAMFPLSFFKNFTNQPTFADGKTCDNMIRLFDTSVSAAGKGIERVKGTVRANIHPFAEEQEWRNVYGLRLDSAFIENNYLPCSSFQGYTSDYE
;
A
#
# COMPACT_ATOMS: atom_id res chain seq x y z
N MET A 1 58.03 36.99 -13.89
CA MET A 1 58.52 35.61 -13.63
C MET A 1 57.31 34.75 -13.33
N ASN A 2 56.80 34.00 -14.31
CA ASN A 2 55.63 33.14 -14.12
C ASN A 2 56.09 31.75 -13.64
N ALA A 3 55.78 31.43 -12.38
CA ALA A 3 56.01 30.11 -11.83
C ALA A 3 55.01 29.12 -12.46
N LYS A 4 55.52 28.12 -13.19
CA LYS A 4 54.71 26.98 -13.63
C LYS A 4 54.35 26.15 -12.39
N THR A 5 53.11 26.24 -11.94
CA THR A 5 52.55 25.32 -10.96
C THR A 5 52.46 23.92 -11.58
N SER A 6 53.11 22.95 -10.94
CA SER A 6 53.19 21.56 -11.41
C SER A 6 51.91 20.82 -11.06
N ASN A 7 51.28 20.18 -12.04
CA ASN A 7 50.09 19.33 -11.88
C ASN A 7 50.27 18.21 -10.83
N LEU A 8 51.53 17.88 -10.50
CA LEU A 8 51.87 16.93 -9.43
C LEU A 8 51.40 17.40 -8.05
N GLN A 9 51.40 18.71 -7.79
CA GLN A 9 50.98 19.25 -6.50
C GLN A 9 49.47 19.08 -6.27
N TYR A 10 48.66 19.26 -7.30
CA TYR A 10 47.21 19.03 -7.23
C TYR A 10 46.87 17.55 -7.05
N PHE A 11 47.61 16.65 -7.71
CA PHE A 11 47.41 15.21 -7.57
C PHE A 11 47.76 14.74 -6.14
N VAL A 12 48.92 15.16 -5.61
CA VAL A 12 49.35 14.79 -4.27
C VAL A 12 48.39 15.34 -3.21
N PHE A 13 47.91 16.58 -3.37
CA PHE A 13 46.96 17.18 -2.44
C PHE A 13 45.59 16.47 -2.47
N SER A 14 45.09 16.13 -3.66
CA SER A 14 43.82 15.41 -3.82
C SER A 14 43.89 13.98 -3.28
N PHE A 15 45.00 13.27 -3.55
CA PHE A 15 45.22 11.92 -3.05
C PHE A 15 45.33 11.88 -1.52
N LEU A 16 46.07 12.80 -0.91
CA LEU A 16 46.19 12.90 0.55
C LEU A 16 44.86 13.29 1.21
N SER A 17 44.07 14.16 0.57
CA SER A 17 42.74 14.56 1.06
C SER A 17 41.76 13.37 1.07
N LEU A 18 41.77 12.56 0.01
CA LEU A 18 40.95 11.33 -0.07
C LEU A 18 41.41 10.25 0.93
N LEU A 19 42.72 10.14 1.17
CA LEU A 19 43.28 9.20 2.15
C LEU A 19 42.88 9.61 3.59
N MET A 20 42.92 10.91 3.90
CA MET A 20 42.50 11.45 5.20
C MET A 20 40.99 11.31 5.42
N LEU A 21 40.16 11.52 4.40
CA LEU A 21 38.71 11.26 4.46
C LEU A 21 38.40 9.79 4.74
N ARG A 22 39.12 8.85 4.10
CA ARG A 22 38.98 7.41 4.42
C ARG A 22 39.41 7.07 5.84
N TYR A 23 40.49 7.67 6.33
CA TYR A 23 41.01 7.38 7.68
C TYR A 23 40.14 7.99 8.79
N ALA A 24 39.63 9.21 8.60
CA ALA A 24 38.69 9.85 9.52
C ALA A 24 37.31 9.17 9.55
N SER A 25 36.95 8.43 8.51
CA SER A 25 35.71 7.64 8.45
C SER A 25 35.85 6.25 9.08
N SER A 26 37.07 5.79 9.39
CA SER A 26 37.33 4.43 9.90
C SER A 26 37.31 4.28 11.43
N THR A 27 37.09 5.37 12.19
CA THR A 27 37.09 5.35 13.67
C THR A 27 35.71 5.36 14.32
N TYR A 28 34.62 5.23 13.56
CA TYR A 28 33.28 4.95 14.13
C TYR A 28 32.97 3.45 14.16
N PHE A 29 33.84 2.66 14.80
CA PHE A 29 33.45 1.33 15.27
C PHE A 29 33.01 1.44 16.73
N SER A 30 31.83 2.01 16.94
CA SER A 30 31.03 1.64 18.12
C SER A 30 30.71 0.16 17.97
N SER A 31 31.10 -0.66 18.94
CA SER A 31 30.68 -2.07 19.02
C SER A 31 29.17 -2.14 18.79
N PRO A 32 28.68 -2.86 17.77
CA PRO A 32 27.27 -3.10 17.68
C PRO A 32 26.93 -3.94 18.91
N ASN A 33 26.10 -3.40 19.81
CA ASN A 33 25.30 -4.26 20.66
C ASN A 33 24.65 -5.26 19.70
N GLN A 34 25.05 -6.52 19.78
CA GLN A 34 24.33 -7.61 19.16
C GLN A 34 22.98 -7.71 19.86
N PHE A 35 22.06 -6.81 19.52
CA PHE A 35 20.68 -7.16 19.49
C PHE A 35 20.62 -8.31 18.49
N VAL A 36 20.28 -9.50 18.98
CA VAL A 36 19.67 -10.49 18.11
C VAL A 36 18.40 -9.82 17.62
N LEU A 37 18.51 -9.07 16.52
CA LEU A 37 17.36 -8.77 15.69
C LEU A 37 16.85 -10.15 15.34
N ASP A 38 15.71 -10.52 15.94
CA ASP A 38 14.93 -11.64 15.45
C ASP A 38 14.63 -11.27 14.00
N THR A 39 15.46 -11.78 13.08
CA THR A 39 15.39 -11.46 11.66
C THR A 39 14.10 -12.07 11.18
N CYS A 40 13.07 -11.23 11.19
CA CYS A 40 11.74 -11.63 10.83
C CYS A 40 11.78 -12.11 9.38
N THR A 41 11.54 -13.40 9.19
CA THR A 41 11.56 -14.04 7.87
C THR A 41 10.11 -14.19 7.44
N SER A 42 9.68 -13.39 6.47
CA SER A 42 8.33 -13.46 5.94
C SER A 42 8.06 -14.83 5.31
N ILE A 43 6.81 -15.29 5.42
CA ILE A 43 6.33 -16.50 4.73
C ILE A 43 5.77 -16.21 3.32
N ASP A 44 5.80 -14.95 2.89
CA ASP A 44 5.28 -14.50 1.61
C ASP A 44 6.03 -15.15 0.43
N GLN A 45 5.35 -15.20 -0.71
CA GLN A 45 5.91 -15.78 -1.92
C GLN A 45 6.74 -14.75 -2.68
N PRO A 46 7.82 -15.16 -3.34
CA PRO A 46 8.70 -14.23 -4.05
C PRO A 46 7.98 -13.53 -5.21
N ASN A 47 8.45 -12.35 -5.58
CA ASN A 47 7.90 -11.54 -6.66
C ASN A 47 8.09 -12.25 -8.02
N PRO A 48 7.00 -12.72 -8.67
CA PRO A 48 7.11 -13.56 -9.86
C PRO A 48 7.37 -12.77 -11.14
N ILE A 49 7.31 -11.43 -11.11
CA ILE A 49 7.40 -10.57 -12.29
C ILE A 49 8.59 -9.60 -12.27
N ALA A 50 9.41 -9.63 -11.22
CA ALA A 50 10.60 -8.81 -11.05
C ALA A 50 11.51 -8.77 -12.30
N SER A 51 11.76 -9.94 -12.90
CA SER A 51 12.61 -10.08 -14.09
C SER A 51 11.92 -9.66 -15.40
N LEU A 52 10.60 -9.64 -15.43
CA LEU A 52 9.81 -9.24 -16.60
C LEU A 52 9.74 -7.71 -16.74
N TYR A 53 9.79 -7.00 -15.62
CA TYR A 53 9.73 -5.54 -15.56
C TYR A 53 10.90 -4.94 -14.78
N PRO A 54 12.15 -5.11 -15.28
CA PRO A 54 13.36 -4.73 -14.53
C PRO A 54 13.49 -3.22 -14.29
N ASN A 55 12.77 -2.40 -15.05
CA ASN A 55 12.81 -0.94 -14.96
C ASN A 55 11.59 -0.33 -14.25
N ASN A 56 10.58 -1.14 -13.91
CA ASN A 56 9.41 -0.68 -13.18
C ASN A 56 9.56 -0.97 -11.69
N ALA A 57 8.78 -0.25 -10.88
CA ALA A 57 8.53 -0.68 -9.53
C ALA A 57 7.63 -1.92 -9.57
N THR A 58 8.04 -3.01 -8.91
CA THR A 58 7.25 -4.25 -8.81
C THR A 58 7.43 -4.88 -7.45
N GLY A 59 6.46 -5.67 -7.02
CA GLY A 59 6.50 -6.42 -5.78
C GLY A 59 5.27 -7.31 -5.67
N THR A 60 5.04 -7.86 -4.49
CA THR A 60 3.83 -8.58 -4.13
C THR A 60 3.12 -7.89 -2.96
N LEU A 61 1.80 -8.08 -2.89
CA LEU A 61 0.93 -7.47 -1.89
C LEU A 61 0.07 -8.56 -1.30
N ASN A 62 0.59 -9.22 -0.28
CA ASN A 62 -0.12 -10.25 0.45
C ASN A 62 -0.93 -9.61 1.59
N GLY A 63 -2.21 -9.91 1.68
CA GLY A 63 -3.04 -9.29 2.70
C GLY A 63 -4.52 -9.54 2.56
N THR A 64 -5.27 -8.75 3.31
CA THR A 64 -6.73 -8.71 3.23
C THR A 64 -7.20 -7.39 2.67
N ILE A 65 -8.03 -7.45 1.64
CA ILE A 65 -8.77 -6.31 1.09
C ILE A 65 -10.25 -6.54 1.32
N ALA A 66 -10.97 -5.55 1.87
CA ALA A 66 -12.37 -5.73 2.21
C ALA A 66 -13.22 -4.48 2.00
N VAL A 67 -14.50 -4.70 1.69
CA VAL A 67 -15.46 -3.63 1.42
C VAL A 67 -16.11 -3.21 2.73
N LEU A 68 -16.01 -1.92 3.05
CA LEU A 68 -16.64 -1.24 4.17
C LEU A 68 -17.84 -0.43 3.65
N PRO A 69 -19.07 -0.96 3.73
CA PRO A 69 -20.24 -0.19 3.35
C PRO A 69 -20.37 1.00 4.29
N ILE A 70 -20.34 2.20 3.73
CA ILE A 70 -20.66 3.45 4.44
C ILE A 70 -21.81 4.14 3.72
N SER A 71 -22.60 4.94 4.43
CA SER A 71 -23.63 5.74 3.75
C SER A 71 -22.98 6.67 2.73
N LEU A 72 -23.62 6.86 1.58
CA LEU A 72 -23.18 7.81 0.56
C LEU A 72 -23.10 9.23 1.12
N LYS A 73 -23.98 9.57 2.07
CA LYS A 73 -23.91 10.83 2.83
C LYS A 73 -22.61 10.96 3.63
N LEU A 74 -22.16 9.88 4.27
CA LEU A 74 -20.87 9.87 4.97
C LEU A 74 -19.71 9.99 3.97
N ALA A 75 -19.72 9.21 2.88
CA ALA A 75 -18.72 9.32 1.82
C ALA A 75 -18.60 10.76 1.30
N ARG A 76 -19.71 11.49 1.15
CA ARG A 76 -19.72 12.89 0.75
C ARG A 76 -19.25 13.89 1.78
N LYS A 77 -19.29 13.54 3.06
CA LYS A 77 -18.64 14.33 4.11
C LYS A 77 -17.13 14.11 4.12
N LEU A 78 -16.66 12.90 3.78
CA LEU A 78 -15.26 12.50 3.88
C LEU A 78 -14.45 12.88 2.63
N ILE A 79 -14.93 12.51 1.45
CA ILE A 79 -14.24 12.77 0.18
C ILE A 79 -14.34 14.28 -0.12
N PRO A 80 -13.22 14.95 -0.50
CA PRO A 80 -13.19 16.38 -0.74
C PRO A 80 -14.30 16.83 -1.69
N SER A 81 -14.96 17.95 -1.36
CA SER A 81 -16.20 18.38 -2.01
C SER A 81 -16.05 18.72 -3.49
N GLN A 82 -14.82 19.03 -3.93
CA GLN A 82 -14.52 19.30 -5.33
C GLN A 82 -14.55 18.06 -6.23
N TYR A 83 -14.45 16.85 -5.67
CA TYR A 83 -14.46 15.61 -6.45
C TYR A 83 -15.85 14.98 -6.43
N GLY A 84 -16.30 14.45 -7.56
CA GLY A 84 -17.57 13.72 -7.66
C GLY A 84 -17.47 12.28 -7.11
N ILE A 85 -18.63 11.62 -6.98
CA ILE A 85 -18.69 10.16 -6.77
C ILE A 85 -19.42 9.57 -7.97
N LEU A 86 -18.78 8.60 -8.64
CA LEU A 86 -19.32 7.89 -9.79
C LEU A 86 -20.19 6.72 -9.32
N GLU A 87 -21.38 7.04 -8.79
CA GLU A 87 -22.29 6.02 -8.26
C GLU A 87 -22.71 4.99 -9.32
N HIS A 88 -22.90 5.42 -10.57
CA HIS A 88 -23.20 4.52 -11.67
C HIS A 88 -22.10 3.49 -11.92
N ALA A 89 -20.83 3.83 -11.70
CA ALA A 89 -19.68 2.96 -11.99
C ALA A 89 -19.64 1.76 -11.04
N TYR A 90 -19.71 1.98 -9.72
CA TYR A 90 -19.72 0.86 -8.79
C TYR A 90 -21.04 0.09 -8.80
N ARG A 91 -22.17 0.73 -9.11
CA ARG A 91 -23.46 0.03 -9.26
C ARG A 91 -23.51 -0.86 -10.49
N ALA A 92 -22.81 -0.51 -11.58
CA ALA A 92 -22.67 -1.40 -12.73
C ALA A 92 -21.94 -2.70 -12.36
N LEU A 93 -20.94 -2.61 -11.47
CA LEU A 93 -20.19 -3.77 -10.96
C LEU A 93 -20.93 -4.52 -9.85
N LEU A 94 -21.70 -3.80 -9.03
CA LEU A 94 -22.45 -4.32 -7.89
C LEU A 94 -23.93 -3.89 -7.94
N PRO A 95 -24.76 -4.47 -8.83
CA PRO A 95 -26.15 -4.05 -9.00
C PRO A 95 -27.02 -4.21 -7.74
N SER A 96 -26.65 -5.15 -6.88
CA SER A 96 -27.31 -5.43 -5.59
C SER A 96 -26.68 -4.70 -4.41
N PHE A 97 -25.71 -3.80 -4.63
CA PHE A 97 -25.12 -3.02 -3.53
C PHE A 97 -26.20 -2.14 -2.90
N PRO A 98 -26.29 -2.09 -1.56
CA PRO A 98 -27.42 -1.43 -0.90
C PRO A 98 -27.63 0.01 -1.37
N GLU A 99 -28.89 0.40 -1.52
CA GLU A 99 -29.26 1.76 -1.91
C GLU A 99 -28.72 2.78 -0.89
N GLY A 100 -28.23 3.92 -1.37
CA GLY A 100 -27.67 4.96 -0.51
C GLY A 100 -26.35 4.59 0.19
N MET A 101 -25.71 3.47 -0.16
CA MET A 101 -24.39 3.08 0.33
C MET A 101 -23.28 3.30 -0.71
N TYR A 102 -22.08 3.47 -0.21
CA TYR A 102 -20.82 3.62 -0.94
C TYR A 102 -19.80 2.56 -0.48
N PRO A 103 -19.06 1.90 -1.39
CA PRO A 103 -18.08 0.88 -1.05
C PRO A 103 -16.71 1.50 -0.73
N ALA A 104 -16.49 1.96 0.50
CA ALA A 104 -15.14 2.26 0.96
C ALA A 104 -14.35 0.96 1.12
N ILE A 105 -13.02 1.01 1.01
CA ILE A 105 -12.17 -0.19 0.97
C ILE A 105 -11.12 -0.10 2.06
N VAL A 106 -10.97 -1.14 2.87
CA VAL A 106 -9.76 -1.32 3.66
C VAL A 106 -8.76 -2.17 2.88
N GLN A 107 -7.50 -1.75 2.86
CA GLN A 107 -6.37 -2.61 2.51
C GLN A 107 -5.49 -2.78 3.74
N ALA A 108 -5.19 -4.03 4.09
CA ALA A 108 -4.23 -4.39 5.14
C ALA A 108 -3.27 -5.41 4.52
N VAL A 109 -2.10 -4.95 4.12
CA VAL A 109 -1.18 -5.70 3.25
C VAL A 109 0.25 -5.61 3.74
N HIS A 110 1.00 -6.64 3.41
CA HIS A 110 2.44 -6.72 3.49
C HIS A 110 2.99 -6.60 2.06
N ASP A 111 3.79 -5.55 1.84
CA ASP A 111 4.50 -5.26 0.60
C ASP A 111 5.83 -6.03 0.66
N HIS A 112 5.96 -7.03 -0.21
CA HIS A 112 7.08 -7.98 -0.18
C HIS A 112 7.84 -7.99 -1.51
N GLU A 113 9.16 -8.16 -1.42
CA GLU A 113 10.08 -8.17 -2.57
C GLU A 113 9.88 -6.98 -3.52
N VAL A 114 9.64 -5.81 -2.93
CA VAL A 114 9.48 -4.59 -3.69
C VAL A 114 10.85 -4.22 -4.29
N GLN A 115 10.88 -4.03 -5.59
CA GLN A 115 12.02 -3.46 -6.30
C GLN A 115 11.58 -2.22 -7.05
N ALA A 116 12.48 -1.24 -7.18
CA ALA A 116 12.29 -0.09 -8.05
C ALA A 116 13.66 0.39 -8.56
N PHE A 117 13.77 0.64 -9.88
CA PHE A 117 14.99 1.16 -10.50
C PHE A 117 16.28 0.37 -10.15
N GLY A 118 16.18 -0.95 -10.02
CA GLY A 118 17.30 -1.83 -9.66
C GLY A 118 17.66 -1.87 -8.17
N TYR A 119 16.91 -1.21 -7.30
CA TYR A 119 17.04 -1.28 -5.84
C TYR A 119 15.93 -2.14 -5.25
N LYS A 120 16.27 -2.98 -4.25
CA LYS A 120 15.30 -3.67 -3.41
C LYS A 120 14.92 -2.74 -2.26
N ILE A 121 13.63 -2.61 -2.00
CA ILE A 121 13.06 -1.95 -0.83
C ILE A 121 12.78 -3.04 0.19
N ASP A 122 13.18 -2.83 1.44
CA ASP A 122 12.91 -3.77 2.53
C ASP A 122 11.41 -3.98 2.70
N ASP A 123 11.00 -5.19 3.05
CA ASP A 123 9.58 -5.54 3.19
C ASP A 123 8.91 -4.68 4.28
N PHE A 124 7.72 -4.20 4.01
CA PHE A 124 6.96 -3.37 4.95
C PHE A 124 5.47 -3.71 4.92
N SER A 125 4.77 -3.35 5.98
CA SER A 125 3.31 -3.43 6.03
C SER A 125 2.71 -2.05 5.85
N ARG A 126 1.51 -2.01 5.27
CA ARG A 126 0.69 -0.80 5.24
C ARG A 126 -0.78 -1.11 5.39
N THR A 127 -1.50 -0.15 5.95
CA THR A 127 -2.96 -0.24 6.01
C THR A 127 -3.62 1.14 6.00
N GLY A 128 -4.80 1.21 5.39
CA GLY A 128 -5.59 2.42 5.28
C GLY A 128 -6.97 2.14 4.73
N ILE A 129 -7.78 3.19 4.68
CA ILE A 129 -9.11 3.17 4.06
C ILE A 129 -9.07 4.06 2.81
N GLU A 130 -9.44 3.46 1.69
CA GLU A 130 -9.45 4.06 0.37
C GLU A 130 -10.89 4.23 -0.12
N PHE A 131 -11.08 5.23 -0.98
CA PHE A 131 -12.36 5.65 -1.51
C PHE A 131 -12.32 5.58 -3.05
N PRO A 132 -12.69 4.45 -3.67
CA PRO A 132 -12.71 4.26 -5.13
C PRO A 132 -13.89 4.97 -5.83
N PHE A 133 -13.92 4.97 -7.16
CA PHE A 133 -15.00 5.57 -7.96
C PHE A 133 -15.18 7.07 -7.70
N VAL A 134 -14.07 7.77 -7.46
CA VAL A 134 -14.04 9.22 -7.29
C VAL A 134 -13.82 9.87 -8.66
N ASP A 135 -14.63 10.86 -8.98
CA ASP A 135 -14.49 11.68 -10.18
C ASP A 135 -13.56 12.85 -9.88
N LEU A 136 -12.25 12.60 -9.97
CA LEU A 136 -11.21 13.59 -9.74
C LEU A 136 -11.21 14.66 -10.85
N LEU A 137 -11.48 14.27 -12.09
CA LEU A 137 -11.37 15.13 -13.27
C LEU A 137 -12.67 15.89 -13.60
N GLY A 138 -13.79 15.50 -13.00
CA GLY A 138 -15.11 16.06 -13.29
C GLY A 138 -15.63 15.66 -14.67
N ASP A 139 -15.14 14.55 -15.24
CA ASP A 139 -15.51 14.08 -16.58
C ASP A 139 -16.67 13.09 -16.56
N GLY A 140 -17.14 12.69 -15.37
CA GLY A 140 -18.28 11.83 -15.17
C GLY A 140 -18.05 10.36 -15.54
N HIS A 141 -16.83 9.91 -15.82
CA HIS A 141 -16.57 8.51 -16.21
C HIS A 141 -15.20 7.94 -15.78
N THR A 142 -14.16 8.76 -15.61
CA THR A 142 -12.84 8.26 -15.19
C THR A 142 -12.82 8.03 -13.69
N SER A 143 -12.69 6.77 -13.28
CA SER A 143 -12.68 6.39 -11.86
C SER A 143 -11.28 6.47 -11.25
N PHE A 144 -11.14 7.25 -10.19
CA PHE A 144 -9.96 7.30 -9.34
C PHE A 144 -10.26 6.76 -7.95
N LYS A 145 -9.19 6.44 -7.23
CA LYS A 145 -9.25 6.05 -5.82
C LYS A 145 -8.55 7.07 -4.95
N TRP A 146 -9.30 7.69 -4.05
CA TRP A 146 -8.75 8.63 -3.08
C TRP A 146 -8.25 7.87 -1.85
N ALA A 147 -6.97 8.03 -1.51
CA ALA A 147 -6.29 7.39 -0.38
C ALA A 147 -5.69 8.46 0.53
N PRO A 148 -6.47 9.01 1.47
CA PRO A 148 -6.04 10.20 2.21
C PRO A 148 -5.03 9.93 3.31
N SER A 149 -4.96 8.70 3.81
CA SER A 149 -4.13 8.36 4.97
C SER A 149 -3.72 6.90 4.96
N LEU A 150 -2.52 6.66 5.49
CA LEU A 150 -1.91 5.34 5.48
C LEU A 150 -1.04 5.17 6.73
N LEU A 151 -1.28 4.10 7.49
CA LEU A 151 -0.33 3.57 8.47
C LEU A 151 0.68 2.72 7.71
N MET A 152 1.97 2.88 7.99
CA MET A 152 3.05 2.15 7.30
C MET A 152 4.20 1.85 8.27
N THR A 153 4.88 0.71 8.08
CA THR A 153 5.93 0.26 9.00
C THR A 153 6.98 1.34 9.22
N ALA A 154 7.19 1.72 10.49
CA ALA A 154 8.20 2.70 10.85
C ALA A 154 9.62 2.26 10.41
N GLY A 155 10.50 3.24 10.15
CA GLY A 155 11.86 2.98 9.68
C GLY A 155 11.99 2.68 8.19
N HIS A 156 10.88 2.61 7.44
CA HIS A 156 10.86 2.42 5.99
C HIS A 156 10.70 3.77 5.27
N GLU A 157 11.69 4.65 5.44
CA GLU A 157 11.60 6.06 5.03
C GLU A 157 11.35 6.26 3.52
N ILE A 158 11.85 5.35 2.68
CA ILE A 158 11.60 5.40 1.23
C ILE A 158 10.11 5.21 0.94
N ALA A 159 9.47 4.22 1.58
CA ALA A 159 8.05 3.94 1.39
C ALA A 159 7.17 5.04 2.01
N LEU A 160 7.52 5.50 3.21
CA LEU A 160 6.81 6.59 3.91
C LEU A 160 6.84 7.88 3.09
N LYS A 161 8.00 8.24 2.56
CA LYS A 161 8.16 9.40 1.68
C LYS A 161 7.43 9.19 0.36
N GLY A 162 7.55 8.01 -0.26
CA GLY A 162 6.91 7.69 -1.53
C GLY A 162 5.39 7.91 -1.48
N ALA A 163 4.73 7.38 -0.45
CA ALA A 163 3.30 7.62 -0.24
C ALA A 163 2.98 9.10 0.08
N GLY A 164 3.83 9.77 0.87
CA GLY A 164 3.71 11.18 1.22
C GLY A 164 3.84 12.13 0.03
N ASP A 165 4.64 11.78 -0.98
CA ASP A 165 4.83 12.61 -2.19
C ASP A 165 3.55 12.73 -3.05
N TYR A 166 2.59 11.81 -2.89
CA TYR A 166 1.24 11.91 -3.49
C TYR A 166 0.25 12.74 -2.65
N GLY A 167 0.70 13.27 -1.51
CA GLY A 167 -0.11 14.01 -0.54
C GLY A 167 -0.81 13.15 0.50
N THR A 168 -0.53 11.85 0.55
CA THR A 168 -1.10 10.94 1.54
C THR A 168 -0.58 11.31 2.92
N ASN A 169 -1.45 11.40 3.92
CA ASN A 169 -1.01 11.57 5.30
C ASN A 169 -0.47 10.22 5.81
N THR A 170 0.86 10.10 5.88
CA THR A 170 1.53 8.85 6.25
C THR A 170 1.90 8.85 7.73
N PHE A 171 1.55 7.76 8.40
CA PHE A 171 1.78 7.55 9.83
C PHE A 171 2.77 6.39 10.01
N PRO A 172 4.01 6.67 10.45
CA PRO A 172 4.92 5.61 10.88
C PRO A 172 4.28 4.81 12.02
N ALA A 173 4.18 3.49 11.85
CA ALA A 173 3.39 2.63 12.71
C ALA A 173 4.11 1.31 13.05
N SER A 174 3.69 0.71 14.16
CA SER A 174 3.97 -0.68 14.49
C SER A 174 2.85 -1.59 13.98
N PHE A 175 3.20 -2.83 13.64
CA PHE A 175 2.28 -3.81 13.07
C PHE A 175 2.34 -5.13 13.83
N GLU A 176 1.19 -5.79 13.94
CA GLU A 176 1.11 -7.17 14.41
C GLU A 176 0.23 -8.03 13.49
N PRO A 177 0.79 -9.10 12.86
CA PRO A 177 2.22 -9.42 12.83
C PRO A 177 3.05 -8.34 12.11
N GLY A 178 4.35 -8.25 12.43
CA GLY A 178 5.21 -7.18 11.90
C GLY A 178 5.72 -7.41 10.47
N CYS A 179 5.71 -8.65 9.99
CA CYS A 179 6.44 -9.08 8.77
C CYS A 179 5.68 -10.13 7.95
N ASP A 180 4.41 -10.33 8.28
CA ASP A 180 3.51 -11.21 7.56
C ASP A 180 2.22 -10.44 7.30
N ALA A 181 1.50 -10.83 6.27
CA ALA A 181 0.22 -10.24 5.90
C ALA A 181 -0.86 -10.30 7.00
N TYR A 182 -0.81 -11.32 7.86
CA TYR A 182 -1.75 -11.57 8.96
C TYR A 182 -1.28 -12.77 9.78
N ARG A 183 -1.81 -12.94 10.99
CA ARG A 183 -1.53 -14.12 11.83
C ARG A 183 -2.81 -14.85 12.20
N ALA A 184 -2.75 -16.19 12.23
CA ALA A 184 -3.86 -17.00 12.72
C ALA A 184 -4.14 -16.67 14.20
N VAL A 185 -5.43 -16.56 14.55
CA VAL A 185 -5.84 -16.40 15.95
C VAL A 185 -5.77 -17.78 16.64
N PRO A 186 -4.88 -17.96 17.64
CA PRO A 186 -4.75 -19.26 18.32
C PRO A 186 -6.07 -19.67 18.96
N ASN A 187 -6.43 -20.96 18.82
CA ASN A 187 -7.64 -21.54 19.41
C ASN A 187 -8.95 -20.80 19.05
N SER A 188 -9.00 -20.14 17.88
CA SER A 188 -10.24 -19.50 17.44
C SER A 188 -11.38 -20.50 17.31
N LYS A 189 -12.58 -20.11 17.76
CA LYS A 189 -13.83 -20.87 17.57
C LYS A 189 -14.19 -21.04 16.09
N LYS A 190 -13.64 -20.20 15.21
CA LYS A 190 -13.81 -20.27 13.75
C LYS A 190 -12.44 -20.58 13.12
N PRO A 191 -12.21 -21.80 12.62
CA PRO A 191 -10.97 -22.13 11.91
C PRO A 191 -10.67 -21.12 10.78
N GLY A 192 -9.39 -20.85 10.51
CA GLY A 192 -8.97 -19.87 9.50
C GLY A 192 -9.16 -18.39 9.90
N THR A 193 -9.54 -18.12 11.17
CA THR A 193 -9.56 -16.74 11.68
C THR A 193 -8.15 -16.18 11.74
N THR A 194 -7.94 -15.02 11.15
CA THR A 194 -6.69 -14.27 11.23
C THR A 194 -6.94 -12.86 11.74
N TYR A 195 -5.89 -12.27 12.29
CA TYR A 195 -5.86 -10.88 12.71
C TYR A 195 -4.70 -10.15 12.05
N PHE A 196 -4.88 -8.84 11.94
CA PHE A 196 -3.86 -7.87 11.56
C PHE A 196 -4.14 -6.59 12.34
N SER A 197 -3.11 -5.94 12.85
CA SER A 197 -3.25 -4.67 13.58
C SER A 197 -2.10 -3.73 13.27
N ALA A 198 -2.42 -2.44 13.28
CA ALA A 198 -1.48 -1.36 13.09
C ALA A 198 -1.77 -0.25 14.11
N SER A 199 -0.73 0.38 14.64
CA SER A 199 -0.85 1.53 15.54
C SER A 199 0.27 2.54 15.28
N SER A 200 -0.12 3.80 15.09
CA SER A 200 0.81 4.91 14.88
C SER A 200 1.76 5.05 16.07
N LEU A 201 3.03 5.36 15.79
CA LEU A 201 4.02 5.66 16.83
C LEU A 201 3.90 7.08 17.38
N THR A 202 3.22 7.97 16.64
CA THR A 202 3.22 9.42 16.90
C THR A 202 1.82 9.99 17.15
N GLY A 203 0.77 9.19 17.03
CA GLY A 203 -0.62 9.64 17.12
C GLY A 203 -1.58 8.56 17.61
N ALA A 204 -2.88 8.85 17.53
CA ALA A 204 -3.93 7.93 17.95
C ALA A 204 -4.38 6.99 16.82
N GLU A 205 -3.80 7.15 15.63
CA GLU A 205 -4.20 6.42 14.44
C GLU A 205 -3.93 4.93 14.60
N SER A 206 -4.95 4.12 14.31
CA SER A 206 -4.86 2.67 14.42
C SER A 206 -5.88 2.00 13.51
N LEU A 207 -5.58 0.76 13.13
CA LEU A 207 -6.49 -0.07 12.37
C LEU A 207 -6.30 -1.53 12.79
N THR A 208 -7.41 -2.22 13.01
CA THR A 208 -7.40 -3.66 13.31
C THR A 208 -8.40 -4.38 12.43
N THR A 209 -8.04 -5.60 12.04
CA THR A 209 -8.91 -6.50 11.30
C THR A 209 -8.96 -7.86 11.98
N LEU A 210 -10.12 -8.49 11.91
CA LEU A 210 -10.35 -9.84 12.39
C LEU A 210 -11.28 -10.56 11.40
N PHE A 211 -10.72 -11.51 10.66
CA PHE A 211 -11.38 -12.13 9.52
C PHE A 211 -11.32 -13.65 9.60
N ALA A 212 -12.44 -14.33 9.35
CA ALA A 212 -12.50 -15.77 9.18
C ALA A 212 -12.84 -16.12 7.73
N SER A 213 -12.40 -17.31 7.30
CA SER A 213 -12.78 -17.90 6.02
C SER A 213 -14.30 -17.98 5.88
N THR A 214 -14.82 -17.73 4.69
CA THR A 214 -16.24 -17.90 4.37
C THR A 214 -16.42 -18.49 2.98
N THR A 215 -17.53 -19.19 2.77
CA THR A 215 -17.95 -19.62 1.43
C THR A 215 -18.85 -18.60 0.75
N GLU A 216 -19.34 -17.59 1.50
CA GLU A 216 -20.22 -16.54 1.00
C GLU A 216 -19.51 -15.68 -0.06
N ALA A 217 -20.08 -15.61 -1.27
CA ALA A 217 -19.54 -14.83 -2.39
C ALA A 217 -20.29 -13.49 -2.54
N MET A 218 -20.03 -12.55 -1.63
CA MET A 218 -20.75 -11.26 -1.61
C MET A 218 -20.34 -10.31 -2.74
N PHE A 219 -19.07 -10.33 -3.15
CA PHE A 219 -18.55 -9.46 -4.21
C PHE A 219 -17.77 -10.29 -5.24
N PRO A 220 -17.93 -10.02 -6.56
CA PRO A 220 -17.21 -10.75 -7.60
C PRO A 220 -15.75 -10.33 -7.67
N LEU A 221 -14.85 -11.22 -8.13
CA LEU A 221 -13.43 -10.90 -8.29
C LEU A 221 -13.21 -9.72 -9.26
N SER A 222 -14.05 -9.56 -10.28
CA SER A 222 -14.00 -8.44 -11.22
C SER A 222 -14.14 -7.08 -10.52
N PHE A 223 -14.94 -7.00 -9.45
CA PHE A 223 -15.05 -5.78 -8.66
C PHE A 223 -13.72 -5.44 -7.95
N PHE A 224 -13.05 -6.45 -7.37
CA PHE A 224 -11.74 -6.26 -6.74
C PHE A 224 -10.66 -5.88 -7.75
N LYS A 225 -10.61 -6.54 -8.91
CA LYS A 225 -9.73 -6.17 -10.03
C LYS A 225 -9.93 -4.70 -10.41
N ASN A 226 -11.18 -4.29 -10.57
CA ASN A 226 -11.49 -2.93 -11.00
C ASN A 226 -11.00 -1.88 -10.00
N PHE A 227 -11.45 -1.90 -8.73
CA PHE A 227 -11.10 -0.82 -7.81
C PHE A 227 -9.62 -0.83 -7.42
N THR A 228 -8.97 -2.00 -7.36
CA THR A 228 -7.56 -2.07 -6.98
C THR A 228 -6.63 -1.51 -8.05
N ASN A 229 -7.09 -1.51 -9.32
CA ASN A 229 -6.39 -0.97 -10.48
C ASN A 229 -6.90 0.43 -10.88
N GLN A 230 -7.57 1.17 -9.99
CA GLN A 230 -7.87 2.59 -10.22
C GLN A 230 -6.64 3.45 -9.88
N PRO A 231 -6.33 4.50 -10.64
CA PRO A 231 -5.26 5.43 -10.28
C PRO A 231 -5.53 6.03 -8.90
N THR A 232 -4.53 6.00 -8.04
CA THR A 232 -4.62 6.38 -6.64
C THR A 232 -4.08 7.79 -6.44
N PHE A 233 -4.75 8.60 -5.63
CA PHE A 233 -4.31 9.97 -5.31
C PHE A 233 -4.69 10.38 -3.89
N ALA A 234 -4.03 11.42 -3.37
CA ALA A 234 -4.46 12.08 -2.14
C ALA A 234 -4.69 13.59 -2.34
N ASP A 235 -3.75 14.31 -2.98
CA ASP A 235 -3.87 15.76 -3.22
C ASP A 235 -4.49 16.15 -4.58
N GLY A 236 -4.65 15.16 -5.47
CA GLY A 236 -5.28 15.31 -6.79
C GLY A 236 -4.37 15.87 -7.88
N LYS A 237 -3.07 16.04 -7.62
CA LYS A 237 -2.10 16.52 -8.62
C LYS A 237 -1.35 15.37 -9.28
N THR A 238 -0.77 14.53 -8.42
CA THR A 238 0.03 13.39 -8.84
C THR A 238 -0.72 12.11 -8.46
N CYS A 239 -0.76 11.18 -9.39
CA CYS A 239 -1.44 9.90 -9.26
C CYS A 239 -0.40 8.78 -9.32
N ASP A 240 -0.60 7.80 -8.46
CA ASP A 240 0.05 6.51 -8.56
C ASP A 240 -0.83 5.57 -9.40
N ASN A 241 -0.20 4.76 -10.26
CA ASN A 241 -0.87 3.72 -11.03
C ASN A 241 -0.19 2.37 -10.78
N MET A 242 -0.55 1.81 -9.63
CA MET A 242 -0.23 0.44 -9.22
C MET A 242 -1.23 -0.56 -9.82
N ILE A 243 -0.79 -1.27 -10.85
CA ILE A 243 -1.55 -2.31 -11.54
C ILE A 243 -1.29 -3.65 -10.85
N ARG A 244 -2.30 -4.18 -10.15
CA ARG A 244 -2.30 -5.52 -9.54
C ARG A 244 -2.69 -6.59 -10.56
N LEU A 245 -1.93 -7.68 -10.54
CA LEU A 245 -2.12 -8.88 -11.36
C LEU A 245 -2.69 -10.02 -10.51
N PHE A 246 -3.79 -10.61 -10.97
CA PHE A 246 -4.55 -11.62 -10.22
C PHE A 246 -4.42 -13.04 -10.80
N ASP A 247 -3.56 -13.20 -11.81
CA ASP A 247 -3.34 -14.42 -12.58
C ASP A 247 -1.86 -14.87 -12.58
N THR A 248 -1.09 -14.40 -11.60
CA THR A 248 0.33 -14.75 -11.44
C THR A 248 0.53 -15.98 -10.56
N SER A 249 1.75 -16.49 -10.46
CA SER A 249 2.05 -17.67 -9.63
C SER A 249 1.83 -17.49 -8.12
N VAL A 250 1.62 -16.25 -7.65
CA VAL A 250 1.23 -15.96 -6.25
C VAL A 250 -0.29 -15.92 -6.04
N SER A 251 -1.06 -15.65 -7.09
CA SER A 251 -2.54 -15.58 -7.07
C SER A 251 -3.26 -16.75 -7.76
N ALA A 252 -2.53 -17.58 -8.53
CA ALA A 252 -3.08 -18.66 -9.34
C ALA A 252 -3.73 -19.79 -8.54
N ALA A 253 -4.56 -20.58 -9.24
CA ALA A 253 -5.35 -21.68 -8.68
C ALA A 253 -4.51 -22.64 -7.81
N GLY A 254 -4.94 -22.85 -6.57
CA GLY A 254 -4.29 -23.75 -5.60
C GLY A 254 -3.48 -23.04 -4.51
N LYS A 255 -3.15 -21.75 -4.67
CA LYS A 255 -2.50 -20.91 -3.63
C LYS A 255 -3.43 -19.80 -3.09
N GLY A 256 -4.73 -20.00 -3.33
CA GLY A 256 -5.57 -19.00 -3.97
C GLY A 256 -6.19 -17.89 -3.11
N ILE A 257 -6.90 -17.04 -3.84
CA ILE A 257 -7.79 -16.00 -3.34
C ILE A 257 -8.85 -16.62 -2.41
N GLU A 258 -8.75 -16.30 -1.13
CA GLU A 258 -9.65 -16.77 -0.08
C GLU A 258 -10.73 -15.70 0.21
N ARG A 259 -12.00 -16.11 0.29
CA ARG A 259 -13.07 -15.22 0.73
C ARG A 259 -13.11 -15.16 2.24
N VAL A 260 -13.22 -13.94 2.77
CA VAL A 260 -13.24 -13.72 4.22
C VAL A 260 -14.42 -12.86 4.66
N LYS A 261 -14.86 -13.10 5.89
CA LYS A 261 -15.91 -12.33 6.57
C LYS A 261 -15.46 -11.98 7.99
N GLY A 262 -15.66 -10.74 8.41
CA GLY A 262 -15.03 -10.28 9.64
C GLY A 262 -15.49 -8.93 10.17
N THR A 263 -14.61 -8.36 10.98
CA THR A 263 -14.75 -7.05 11.62
C THR A 263 -13.51 -6.21 11.34
N VAL A 264 -13.75 -4.92 11.12
CA VAL A 264 -12.69 -3.91 10.94
C VAL A 264 -12.97 -2.81 11.94
N ARG A 265 -11.94 -2.36 12.66
CA ARG A 265 -11.98 -1.16 13.50
C ARG A 265 -10.88 -0.23 13.04
N ALA A 266 -11.21 1.05 12.87
CA ALA A 266 -10.24 2.03 12.44
C ALA A 266 -10.47 3.36 13.15
N ASN A 267 -9.39 3.91 13.69
CA ASN A 267 -9.29 5.31 14.07
C ASN A 267 -8.25 5.93 13.13
N ILE A 268 -8.68 6.46 11.99
CA ILE A 268 -7.76 7.04 11.00
C ILE A 268 -8.50 8.09 10.18
N HIS A 269 -7.79 9.16 9.81
CA HIS A 269 -8.31 10.17 8.90
C HIS A 269 -8.77 9.50 7.57
N PRO A 270 -9.91 9.90 6.98
CA PRO A 270 -10.68 11.13 7.20
C PRO A 270 -11.80 11.01 8.24
N PHE A 271 -11.92 9.87 8.91
CA PHE A 271 -12.93 9.72 9.96
C PHE A 271 -12.52 10.56 11.18
N ALA A 272 -13.48 11.31 11.72
CA ALA A 272 -13.25 12.16 12.89
C ALA A 272 -13.24 11.38 14.21
N GLU A 273 -13.80 10.17 14.20
CA GLU A 273 -13.98 9.29 15.35
C GLU A 273 -13.70 7.85 14.91
N GLU A 274 -13.37 7.00 15.88
CA GLU A 274 -13.22 5.57 15.65
C GLU A 274 -14.49 4.98 15.02
N GLN A 275 -14.29 4.13 14.01
CA GLN A 275 -15.34 3.41 13.32
C GLN A 275 -15.18 1.91 13.52
N GLU A 276 -16.29 1.19 13.64
CA GLU A 276 -16.33 -0.26 13.64
C GLU A 276 -17.32 -0.77 12.59
N TRP A 277 -16.83 -1.62 11.68
CA TRP A 277 -17.65 -2.34 10.72
C TRP A 277 -17.67 -3.83 11.04
N ARG A 278 -18.86 -4.40 11.14
CA ARG A 278 -19.09 -5.83 11.40
C ARG A 278 -19.76 -6.47 10.20
N ASN A 279 -19.54 -7.78 10.02
CA ASN A 279 -20.02 -8.52 8.84
C ASN A 279 -19.47 -7.91 7.54
N VAL A 280 -18.20 -7.51 7.57
CA VAL A 280 -17.45 -7.02 6.42
C VAL A 280 -17.00 -8.21 5.58
N TYR A 281 -17.06 -8.10 4.27
CA TYR A 281 -16.65 -9.14 3.33
C TYR A 281 -15.48 -8.66 2.48
N GLY A 282 -14.55 -9.57 2.20
CA GLY A 282 -13.34 -9.27 1.47
C GLY A 282 -12.67 -10.49 0.89
N LEU A 283 -11.47 -10.26 0.37
CA LEU A 283 -10.57 -11.28 -0.12
C LEU A 283 -9.26 -11.22 0.66
N ARG A 284 -8.74 -12.39 0.97
CA ARG A 284 -7.35 -12.58 1.38
C ARG A 284 -6.61 -13.19 0.21
N LEU A 285 -5.57 -12.51 -0.26
CA LEU A 285 -4.82 -12.89 -1.45
C LEU A 285 -3.44 -12.26 -1.44
N ASP A 286 -2.55 -12.85 -2.23
CA ASP A 286 -1.34 -12.22 -2.71
C ASP A 286 -1.51 -11.85 -4.18
N SER A 287 -1.08 -10.64 -4.55
CA SER A 287 -1.09 -10.14 -5.93
C SER A 287 0.23 -9.46 -6.25
N ALA A 288 0.88 -9.87 -7.34
CA ALA A 288 1.99 -9.12 -7.89
C ALA A 288 1.49 -7.76 -8.44
N PHE A 289 2.36 -6.74 -8.46
CA PHE A 289 2.01 -5.44 -9.01
C PHE A 289 3.10 -4.84 -9.90
N ILE A 290 2.67 -3.98 -10.82
CA ILE A 290 3.51 -3.07 -11.60
C ILE A 290 3.09 -1.66 -11.24
N GLU A 291 4.02 -0.83 -10.77
CA GLU A 291 3.72 0.51 -10.32
C GLU A 291 4.36 1.55 -11.26
N ASN A 292 3.51 2.46 -11.75
CA ASN A 292 3.90 3.60 -12.57
C ASN A 292 3.75 4.87 -11.75
N ASN A 293 4.88 5.30 -11.19
CA ASN A 293 4.94 6.36 -10.19
C ASN A 293 4.94 7.76 -10.80
N TYR A 294 4.53 8.76 -10.00
CA TYR A 294 4.63 10.19 -10.28
C TYR A 294 3.96 10.68 -11.57
N LEU A 295 2.83 10.08 -11.95
CA LEU A 295 2.10 10.46 -13.15
C LEU A 295 1.14 11.62 -12.87
N PRO A 296 1.03 12.64 -13.74
CA PRO A 296 0.01 13.67 -13.59
C PRO A 296 -1.38 13.04 -13.61
N CYS A 297 -2.25 13.34 -12.65
CA CYS A 297 -3.58 12.73 -12.60
C CYS A 297 -4.41 12.97 -13.88
N SER A 298 -4.19 14.10 -14.56
CA SER A 298 -4.84 14.41 -15.84
C SER A 298 -4.48 13.45 -16.97
N SER A 299 -3.35 12.72 -16.90
CA SER A 299 -2.98 11.75 -17.94
C SER A 299 -3.85 10.49 -17.92
N PHE A 300 -4.68 10.31 -16.90
CA PHE A 300 -5.59 9.18 -16.77
C PHE A 300 -6.99 9.45 -17.30
N GLN A 301 -7.24 10.58 -17.96
CA GLN A 301 -8.55 10.83 -18.56
C GLN A 301 -8.94 9.69 -19.52
N GLY A 302 -10.11 9.10 -19.30
CA GLY A 302 -10.60 7.94 -20.06
C GLY A 302 -9.95 6.60 -19.66
N TYR A 303 -9.16 6.55 -18.59
CA TYR A 303 -8.57 5.31 -18.10
C TYR A 303 -9.65 4.35 -17.60
N THR A 304 -9.55 3.09 -18.02
CA THR A 304 -10.44 2.00 -17.61
C THR A 304 -9.65 0.95 -16.84
N SER A 305 -10.08 0.61 -15.63
CA SER A 305 -9.46 -0.41 -14.77
C SER A 305 -9.79 -1.85 -15.18
N ASP A 306 -10.33 -2.05 -16.38
CA ASP A 306 -10.69 -3.36 -16.93
C ASP A 306 -9.44 -4.01 -17.53
N TYR A 307 -8.65 -4.63 -16.67
CA TYR A 307 -7.61 -5.58 -17.09
C TYR A 307 -8.19 -7.00 -16.99
N GLU A 308 -8.30 -7.68 -18.14
CA GLU A 308 -8.64 -9.11 -18.22
C GLU A 308 -7.60 -9.95 -17.47
#